data_AF-A0A9E0BAT1-F1
#
_entry.id   AF-A0A9E0BAT1-F1
#
_cell.length_a   1.000
_cell.length_b   1.000
_cell.length_c   1.000
_cell.angle_alpha   90.00
_cell.angle_beta   90.00
_cell.angle_gamma   90.00
#
_symmetry.space_group_name_H-M   'P 1'
#
loop_
_entity.id
_entity.type
_entity.pdbx_description
1 polymer ?
#
loop_
_entity_poly.entity_id
_entity_poly.type
_entity_poly.pdbx_seq_one_letter_code
_entity_poly.pdbx_strand_id
1 'polypeptide(L)'
;DKEDLFLLHVACLYHDLGFIEVYKGHEMRGCEIARAELPDFGLTEEQIKIICSMIISTRLPQSPATELEQIICDADLYYLGGTDYETVSETLFKEQHELGMIKDRDEWNKIQLEFLQKHHYFTASVKSSHNLGKSMHTKRIMDLVNTNKKV
;
A
#
# COMPACT_ATOMS: atom_id res chain seq x y z
N ASP A 1 -3.70 14.33 17.01
CA ASP A 1 -2.92 15.19 17.94
C ASP A 1 -1.49 15.39 17.39
N LYS A 2 -0.63 16.23 17.99
CA LYS A 2 0.77 16.39 17.56
C LYS A 2 1.57 15.10 17.71
N GLU A 3 1.29 14.33 18.76
CA GLU A 3 1.92 13.04 19.02
C GLU A 3 1.54 12.04 17.92
N ASP A 4 0.24 11.90 17.64
CA ASP A 4 -0.24 11.02 16.58
C ASP A 4 0.38 11.32 15.21
N LEU A 5 0.50 12.60 14.87
CA LEU A 5 1.11 13.03 13.61
C LEU A 5 2.59 12.65 13.55
N PHE A 6 3.31 12.78 14.67
CA PHE A 6 4.70 12.36 14.79
C PHE A 6 4.82 10.83 14.58
N LEU A 7 4.01 10.03 15.30
CA LEU A 7 4.04 8.57 15.17
C LEU A 7 3.67 8.10 13.76
N LEU A 8 2.68 8.74 13.14
CA LEU A 8 2.29 8.46 11.77
C LEU A 8 3.42 8.73 10.78
N HIS A 9 4.13 9.86 10.89
CA HIS A 9 5.29 10.14 10.04
C HIS A 9 6.40 9.11 10.22
N VAL A 10 6.65 8.67 11.46
CA VAL A 10 7.64 7.61 11.72
C VAL A 10 7.18 6.30 11.08
N ALA A 11 5.92 5.89 11.22
CA ALA A 11 5.43 4.69 10.54
C ALA A 11 5.57 4.77 9.01
N CYS A 12 5.24 5.91 8.40
CA CYS A 12 5.43 6.10 6.96
C CYS A 12 6.89 5.91 6.52
N LEU A 13 7.86 6.37 7.32
CA LEU A 13 9.29 6.19 7.02
C LEU A 13 9.73 4.72 7.10
N TYR A 14 9.12 3.93 7.97
CA TYR A 14 9.55 2.56 8.25
C TYR A 14 8.73 1.46 7.55
N HIS A 15 7.53 1.76 7.02
CA HIS A 15 6.60 0.71 6.58
C HIS A 15 7.16 -0.22 5.50
N ASP A 16 7.92 0.34 4.55
CA ASP A 16 8.56 -0.39 3.46
C ASP A 16 10.04 -0.73 3.72
N LEU A 17 10.58 -0.36 4.89
CA LEU A 17 12.01 -0.56 5.17
C LEU A 17 12.39 -2.05 5.19
N GLY A 18 11.45 -2.95 5.47
CA GLY A 18 11.69 -4.39 5.42
C GLY A 18 12.05 -4.94 4.03
N PHE A 19 11.74 -4.22 2.94
CA PHE A 19 12.09 -4.63 1.58
C PHE A 19 13.61 -4.75 1.35
N ILE A 20 14.42 -4.07 2.17
CA ILE A 20 15.89 -4.18 2.09
C ILE A 20 16.39 -5.60 2.42
N GLU A 21 15.55 -6.41 3.08
CA GLU A 21 15.90 -7.76 3.52
C GLU A 21 14.97 -8.84 2.98
N VAL A 22 13.66 -8.59 2.93
CA VAL A 22 12.68 -9.58 2.48
C VAL A 22 11.57 -8.93 1.68
N TYR A 23 11.18 -9.54 0.56
CA TYR A 23 10.09 -9.03 -0.27
C TYR A 23 8.72 -9.32 0.36
N LYS A 24 8.44 -10.60 0.64
CA LYS A 24 7.18 -11.05 1.23
C LYS A 24 7.28 -11.02 2.75
N GLY A 25 6.42 -10.25 3.39
CA GLY A 25 6.46 -10.03 4.85
C GLY A 25 7.41 -8.90 5.27
N HIS A 26 7.70 -7.98 4.34
CA HIS A 26 8.48 -6.78 4.62
C HIS A 26 7.87 -5.93 5.73
N GLU A 27 6.55 -5.96 5.94
CA GLU A 27 5.88 -5.19 7.00
C GLU A 27 6.31 -5.68 8.39
N MET A 28 6.34 -7.01 8.58
CA MET A 28 6.84 -7.63 9.81
C MET A 28 8.32 -7.30 10.01
N ARG A 29 9.12 -7.37 8.93
CA ARG A 29 10.54 -7.05 9.01
C ARG A 29 10.79 -5.56 9.31
N GLY A 30 10.01 -4.67 8.73
CA GLY A 30 10.02 -3.23 9.01
C GLY A 30 9.72 -2.94 10.48
N CYS A 31 8.77 -3.66 11.08
CA CYS A 31 8.51 -3.57 12.52
C CYS A 31 9.68 -4.07 13.38
N GLU A 32 10.39 -5.11 12.95
CA GLU A 32 11.58 -5.60 13.66
C GLU A 32 12.72 -4.57 13.62
N ILE A 33 12.94 -3.94 12.46
CA ILE A 33 13.91 -2.85 12.30
C ILE A 33 13.51 -1.66 13.18
N ALA A 34 12.25 -1.23 13.11
CA ALA A 34 11.71 -0.15 13.94
C ALA A 34 11.91 -0.41 15.45
N ARG A 35 11.64 -1.64 15.92
CA ARG A 35 11.88 -2.03 17.33
C ARG A 35 13.34 -2.01 17.73
N ALA A 36 14.25 -2.31 16.80
CA ALA A 36 15.68 -2.30 17.08
C ALA A 36 16.25 -0.87 17.14
N GLU A 37 15.80 0.03 16.26
CA GLU A 37 16.42 1.34 16.07
C GLU A 37 15.72 2.48 16.82
N LEU A 38 14.39 2.50 16.88
CA LEU A 38 13.63 3.62 17.45
C LEU A 38 13.89 3.91 18.94
N PRO A 39 14.24 2.92 19.81
CA PRO A 39 14.65 3.23 21.18
C PRO A 39 15.84 4.18 21.27
N ASP A 40 16.81 4.08 20.34
CA ASP A 40 18.00 4.96 20.31
C ASP A 40 17.63 6.41 19.94
N PHE A 41 16.47 6.61 19.32
CA PHE A 41 15.89 7.93 19.05
C PHE A 41 14.98 8.44 20.18
N GLY A 42 14.87 7.70 21.28
CA GLY A 42 14.10 8.08 22.46
C GLY A 42 12.62 7.74 22.39
N LEU A 43 12.19 6.89 21.44
CA LEU A 43 10.81 6.42 21.41
C LEU A 43 10.59 5.31 22.45
N THR A 44 9.45 5.41 23.13
CA THR A 44 9.02 4.43 24.11
C THR A 44 8.46 3.18 23.44
N GLU A 45 8.46 2.05 24.18
CA GLU A 45 7.84 0.80 23.74
C GLU A 45 6.39 0.97 23.29
N GLU A 46 5.61 1.84 23.95
CA GLU A 46 4.20 2.05 23.60
C GLU A 46 4.05 2.79 22.26
N GLN A 47 4.88 3.81 22.02
CA GLN A 47 4.93 4.51 20.73
C GLN A 47 5.36 3.56 19.61
N ILE A 48 6.37 2.72 19.86
CA ILE A 48 6.87 1.74 18.90
C ILE A 48 5.79 0.70 18.56
N LYS A 49 4.98 0.25 19.54
CA LYS A 49 3.84 -0.63 19.28
C LYS A 49 2.82 0.03 18.34
N ILE A 50 2.50 1.30 18.55
CA ILE A 50 1.57 2.05 17.69
C ILE A 50 2.13 2.14 16.26
N ILE A 51 3.42 2.48 16.12
CA ILE A 51 4.13 2.51 14.84
C ILE A 51 4.08 1.15 14.14
N CYS A 52 4.41 0.07 14.86
CA CYS A 52 4.34 -1.28 14.31
C CYS A 52 2.91 -1.65 13.89
N SER A 53 1.89 -1.26 14.66
CA SER A 53 0.48 -1.53 14.31
C SER A 53 0.12 -0.86 12.97
N MET A 54 0.54 0.39 12.76
CA MET A 54 0.40 1.10 11.49
C MET A 54 1.10 0.39 10.34
N ILE A 55 2.38 0.01 10.52
CA ILE A 55 3.14 -0.71 9.48
C ILE A 55 2.47 -2.03 9.13
N ILE A 56 2.05 -2.84 10.11
CA ILE A 56 1.38 -4.12 9.85
C ILE A 56 0.04 -3.94 9.14
N SER A 57 -0.64 -2.82 9.36
CA SER A 57 -1.94 -2.56 8.74
C SER A 57 -1.88 -2.38 7.22
N THR A 58 -0.73 -2.00 6.66
CA THR A 58 -0.54 -1.83 5.21
C THR A 58 -0.49 -3.17 4.45
N ARG A 59 -0.24 -4.28 5.16
CA ARG A 59 -0.19 -5.62 4.58
C ARG A 59 -1.49 -5.98 3.88
N LEU A 60 -1.40 -6.45 2.63
CA LEU A 60 -2.58 -6.85 1.84
C LEU A 60 -3.14 -8.23 2.26
N PRO A 61 -4.48 -8.40 2.36
CA PRO A 61 -5.48 -7.33 2.33
C PRO A 61 -5.43 -6.48 3.62
N GLN A 62 -5.52 -5.16 3.45
CA GLN A 62 -5.49 -4.19 4.55
C GLN A 62 -6.67 -4.42 5.51
N SER A 63 -6.40 -4.31 6.82
CA SER A 63 -7.41 -4.45 7.88
C SER A 63 -7.14 -3.47 9.03
N PRO A 64 -7.19 -2.15 8.79
CA PRO A 64 -6.93 -1.14 9.80
C PRO A 64 -8.04 -1.12 10.87
N ALA A 65 -7.65 -1.06 12.14
CA ALA A 65 -8.52 -0.98 13.31
C ALA A 65 -8.61 0.44 13.89
N THR A 66 -7.58 1.27 13.68
CA THR A 66 -7.51 2.64 14.21
C THR A 66 -7.55 3.69 13.10
N GLU A 67 -7.83 4.95 13.45
CA GLU A 67 -7.82 6.05 12.48
C GLU A 67 -6.43 6.25 11.84
N LEU A 68 -5.35 6.10 12.61
CA LEU A 68 -3.98 6.23 12.09
C LEU A 68 -3.63 5.11 11.11
N GLU A 69 -4.06 3.88 11.41
CA GLU A 69 -3.93 2.74 10.50
C GLU A 69 -4.73 2.95 9.21
N GLN A 70 -5.93 3.54 9.31
CA GLN A 70 -6.72 3.89 8.12
C GLN A 70 -6.01 4.94 7.26
N ILE A 71 -5.40 5.94 7.88
CA ILE A 71 -4.68 7.01 7.19
C ILE A 71 -3.45 6.45 6.46
N ILE A 72 -2.63 5.61 7.11
CA ILE A 72 -1.44 5.05 6.45
C ILE A 72 -1.82 4.06 5.33
N CYS A 73 -2.85 3.24 5.51
CA CYS A 73 -3.37 2.36 4.46
C CYS A 73 -3.82 3.15 3.22
N ASP A 74 -4.55 4.25 3.44
CA ASP A 74 -5.00 5.14 2.37
C ASP A 74 -3.83 5.87 1.69
N ALA A 75 -2.79 6.23 2.45
CA ALA A 75 -1.60 6.90 1.93
C ALA A 75 -0.75 5.97 1.06
N ASP A 76 -0.52 4.74 1.51
CA ASP A 76 0.21 3.68 0.80
C ASP A 76 -0.42 3.40 -0.59
N LEU A 77 -1.75 3.33 -0.65
CA LEU A 77 -2.48 3.04 -1.88
C LEU A 77 -3.12 4.27 -2.54
N TYR A 78 -2.67 5.48 -2.20
CA TYR A 78 -3.26 6.73 -2.66
C TYR A 78 -3.24 6.87 -4.19
N TYR A 79 -2.16 6.40 -4.83
CA TYR A 79 -1.97 6.46 -6.29
C TYR A 79 -3.07 5.75 -7.08
N LEU A 80 -3.84 4.83 -6.47
CA LEU A 80 -4.90 4.08 -7.15
C LEU A 80 -6.03 4.97 -7.65
N GLY A 81 -6.21 6.16 -7.08
CA GLY A 81 -7.15 7.16 -7.59
C GLY A 81 -6.50 8.39 -8.21
N GLY A 82 -5.17 8.44 -8.22
CA GLY A 82 -4.38 9.59 -8.64
C GLY A 82 -4.14 9.65 -10.15
N THR A 83 -3.53 10.74 -10.59
CA THR A 83 -3.09 10.93 -11.99
C THR A 83 -1.81 10.17 -12.32
N ASP A 84 -1.07 9.75 -11.30
CA ASP A 84 0.16 8.97 -11.36
C ASP A 84 -0.07 7.45 -11.43
N TYR A 85 -1.33 7.00 -11.40
CA TYR A 85 -1.69 5.58 -11.44
C TYR A 85 -0.95 4.78 -12.52
N GLU A 86 -0.91 5.29 -13.75
CA GLU A 86 -0.26 4.57 -14.85
C GLU A 86 1.24 4.42 -14.64
N THR A 87 1.90 5.47 -14.15
CA THR A 87 3.34 5.47 -13.90
C THR A 87 3.70 4.49 -12.78
N VAL A 88 3.02 4.57 -11.64
CA VAL A 88 3.29 3.71 -10.48
C VAL A 88 2.92 2.24 -10.77
N SER A 89 1.80 2.00 -11.47
CA SER A 89 1.40 0.66 -11.90
C SER A 89 2.43 0.05 -12.87
N GLU A 90 3.00 0.85 -13.77
CA GLU A 90 4.02 0.38 -14.70
C GLU A 90 5.34 0.01 -14.00
N THR A 91 5.79 0.80 -13.02
CA THR A 91 7.00 0.48 -12.25
C THR A 91 6.80 -0.79 -11.43
N LEU A 92 5.65 -0.94 -10.79
CA LEU A 92 5.32 -2.13 -9.99
C LEU A 92 5.18 -3.39 -10.86
N PHE A 93 4.63 -3.26 -12.07
CA PHE A 93 4.60 -4.38 -13.03
C PHE A 93 6.00 -4.85 -13.38
N LYS A 94 6.90 -3.93 -13.74
CA LYS A 94 8.28 -4.26 -14.10
C LYS A 94 8.99 -4.96 -12.95
N GLU A 95 8.88 -4.41 -11.74
CA GLU A 95 9.47 -5.01 -10.55
C GLU A 95 9.02 -6.45 -10.34
N GLN A 96 7.70 -6.70 -10.32
CA GLN A 96 7.16 -8.04 -10.09
C GLN A 96 7.45 -9.00 -11.25
N HIS A 97 7.56 -8.49 -12.48
CA HIS A 97 7.97 -9.29 -13.63
C HIS A 97 9.43 -9.73 -13.52
N GLU A 98 10.34 -8.82 -13.17
CA GLU A 98 11.77 -9.12 -12.97
C GLU A 98 11.99 -10.09 -11.79
N LEU A 99 11.15 -10.02 -10.75
CA LEU A 99 11.13 -10.98 -9.65
C LEU A 99 10.52 -12.34 -10.02
N GLY A 100 10.01 -12.52 -11.25
CA GLY A 100 9.36 -13.73 -11.72
C GLY A 100 8.02 -14.02 -11.05
N MET A 101 7.42 -13.03 -10.37
CA MET A 101 6.12 -13.15 -9.71
C MET A 101 4.96 -13.03 -10.69
N ILE A 102 5.18 -12.33 -11.80
CA ILE A 102 4.19 -12.11 -12.85
C ILE A 102 4.81 -12.43 -14.19
N LYS A 103 4.12 -13.25 -14.97
CA LYS A 103 4.62 -13.76 -16.24
C LYS A 103 4.52 -12.72 -17.35
N ASP A 104 3.39 -12.05 -17.48
CA ASP A 104 3.10 -11.17 -18.60
C ASP A 104 2.05 -10.10 -18.26
N ARG A 105 1.81 -9.21 -19.22
CA ARG A 105 0.89 -8.07 -19.05
C ARG A 105 -0.57 -8.50 -18.91
N ASP A 106 -0.95 -9.65 -19.45
CA ASP A 106 -2.32 -10.15 -19.35
C ASP A 106 -2.62 -10.69 -17.96
N GLU A 107 -1.67 -11.40 -17.36
CA GLU A 107 -1.73 -11.79 -15.96
C GLU A 107 -1.78 -10.55 -15.05
N TRP A 108 -0.91 -9.55 -15.28
CA TRP A 108 -0.91 -8.29 -14.52
C TRP A 108 -2.27 -7.60 -14.55
N ASN A 109 -2.85 -7.41 -15.73
CA ASN A 109 -4.12 -6.71 -15.87
C ASN A 109 -5.27 -7.43 -15.13
N LYS A 110 -5.26 -8.77 -15.08
CA LYS A 110 -6.25 -9.54 -14.30
C LYS A 110 -6.06 -9.34 -12.80
N ILE A 111 -4.82 -9.42 -12.31
CA ILE A 111 -4.49 -9.20 -10.90
C ILE A 111 -4.86 -7.77 -10.49
N GLN A 112 -4.50 -6.77 -11.30
CA GLN A 112 -4.83 -5.37 -11.05
C GLN A 112 -6.34 -5.11 -11.03
N LEU A 113 -7.09 -5.72 -11.94
CA LEU A 113 -8.55 -5.61 -11.95
C LEU A 113 -9.16 -6.15 -10.66
N GLU A 114 -8.76 -7.34 -10.23
CA GLU A 114 -9.23 -7.92 -8.98
C GLU A 114 -8.84 -7.07 -7.77
N PHE A 115 -7.60 -6.58 -7.75
CA PHE A 115 -7.08 -5.75 -6.67
C PHE A 115 -7.88 -4.45 -6.53
N LEU A 116 -8.08 -3.72 -7.63
CA LEU A 116 -8.84 -2.47 -7.63
C LEU A 116 -10.30 -2.68 -7.20
N GLN A 117 -10.92 -3.79 -7.63
CA GLN A 117 -12.30 -4.12 -7.26
C GLN A 117 -12.46 -4.48 -5.78
N LYS A 118 -11.47 -5.16 -5.18
CA LYS A 118 -11.50 -5.59 -3.78
C LYS A 118 -11.08 -4.48 -2.81
N HIS A 119 -10.13 -3.64 -3.21
CA HIS A 119 -9.64 -2.53 -2.39
C HIS A 119 -10.76 -1.51 -2.11
N HIS A 120 -10.68 -0.80 -0.99
CA HIS A 120 -11.49 0.37 -0.69
C HIS A 120 -10.69 1.32 0.20
N TYR A 121 -10.81 2.63 -0.05
CA TYR A 121 -10.25 3.62 0.87
C TYR A 121 -11.04 3.63 2.18
N PHE A 122 -10.44 4.11 3.26
CA PHE A 122 -10.99 4.08 4.61
C PHE A 122 -11.48 5.47 5.07
N THR A 123 -10.66 6.50 4.91
CA THR A 123 -10.93 7.86 5.37
C THR A 123 -11.92 8.60 4.47
N ALA A 124 -12.72 9.50 5.04
CA ALA A 124 -13.71 10.26 4.28
C ALA A 124 -13.07 11.20 3.23
N SER A 125 -11.91 11.78 3.56
CA SER A 125 -11.15 12.67 2.68
C SER A 125 -10.66 11.94 1.43
N VAL A 126 -10.05 10.76 1.58
CA VAL A 126 -9.54 10.00 0.44
C VAL A 126 -10.68 9.37 -0.36
N LYS A 127 -11.73 8.85 0.30
CA LYS A 127 -12.96 8.41 -0.39
C LYS A 127 -13.55 9.49 -1.29
N SER A 128 -13.68 10.72 -0.79
CA SER A 128 -14.29 11.82 -1.56
C SER A 128 -13.45 12.26 -2.76
N SER A 129 -12.12 12.22 -2.63
CA SER A 129 -11.20 12.71 -3.67
C SER A 129 -10.77 11.63 -4.68
N HIS A 130 -10.62 10.36 -4.27
CA HIS A 130 -9.93 9.33 -5.06
C HIS A 130 -10.84 8.21 -5.59
N ASN A 131 -12.05 8.04 -5.07
CA ASN A 131 -12.93 6.96 -5.55
C ASN A 131 -13.31 7.11 -7.03
N LEU A 132 -13.49 8.35 -7.52
CA LEU A 132 -13.81 8.59 -8.92
C LEU A 132 -12.63 8.19 -9.83
N GLY A 133 -11.43 8.67 -9.52
CA GLY A 133 -10.20 8.31 -10.24
C GLY A 133 -9.99 6.81 -10.29
N LYS A 134 -10.10 6.16 -9.13
CA LYS A 134 -9.95 4.71 -9.02
C LYS A 134 -10.99 3.95 -9.85
N SER A 135 -12.23 4.42 -9.87
CA SER A 135 -13.30 3.80 -10.68
C SER A 135 -13.03 3.92 -12.18
N MET A 136 -12.48 5.06 -12.63
CA MET A 136 -12.07 5.24 -14.03
C MET A 136 -10.93 4.29 -14.41
N HIS A 137 -9.91 4.18 -13.56
CA HIS A 137 -8.79 3.25 -13.77
C HIS A 137 -9.25 1.79 -13.80
N THR A 138 -10.14 1.42 -12.89
CA THR A 138 -10.75 0.08 -12.84
C THR A 138 -11.48 -0.25 -14.13
N LYS A 139 -12.28 0.70 -14.66
CA LYS A 139 -12.99 0.54 -15.92
C LYS A 139 -12.03 0.36 -17.10
N ARG A 140 -10.99 1.20 -17.18
CA ARG A 140 -9.95 1.10 -18.23
C ARG A 140 -9.30 -0.28 -18.26
N ILE A 141 -8.94 -0.81 -17.09
CA ILE A 141 -8.33 -2.15 -17.00
C ILE A 141 -9.34 -3.25 -17.33
N MET A 142 -10.60 -3.11 -16.90
CA MET A 142 -11.65 -4.04 -17.29
C MET A 142 -11.81 -4.13 -18.82
N ASP A 143 -11.75 -3.01 -19.53
CA ASP A 143 -11.84 -2.97 -20.99
C ASP A 143 -10.63 -3.65 -21.65
N LEU A 144 -9.43 -3.47 -21.12
CA LEU A 144 -8.22 -4.18 -21.57
C LEU A 144 -8.34 -5.70 -21.39
N VAL A 145 -8.76 -6.15 -20.20
CA VAL A 145 -8.94 -7.58 -19.90
C VAL A 145 -10.02 -8.21 -20.80
N ASN A 146 -11.09 -7.48 -21.12
CA ASN A 146 -12.16 -7.99 -21.98
C ASN A 146 -11.78 -8.03 -23.45
N THR A 147 -10.94 -7.10 -23.92
CA THR A 147 -10.46 -7.08 -25.31
C THR A 147 -9.53 -8.27 -25.57
N ASN A 148 -8.64 -8.58 -24.64
CA ASN A 148 -7.70 -9.71 -24.78
C ASN A 148 -8.38 -11.08 -24.66
N LYS A 149 -9.62 -11.15 -24.16
CA LYS A 149 -10.45 -12.38 -24.19
C LYS A 149 -11.12 -12.65 -25.54
N LYS A 150 -11.19 -11.66 -26.43
CA LYS A 150 -11.89 -11.76 -27.73
C LYS A 150 -10.94 -12.13 -28.89
N VAL A 151 -9.65 -12.30 -28.60
CA VAL A 151 -8.60 -12.76 -29.52
C VAL A 151 -8.26 -14.20 -29.17
#